data_AF-A0AAE4RZK5-F1
#
_entry.id   AF-A0AAE4RZK5-F1
#
_cell.length_a   1.000
_cell.length_b   1.000
_cell.length_c   1.000
_cell.angle_alpha   90.00
_cell.angle_beta   90.00
_cell.angle_gamma   90.00
#
_symmetry.space_group_name_H-M   'P 1'
#
loop_
_entity.id
_entity.type
_entity.pdbx_description
1 polymer ?
#
loop_
_entity_poly.entity_id
_entity_poly.type
_entity_poly.pdbx_seq_one_letter_code
_entity_poly.pdbx_strand_id
1 'polypeptide(L)'
;MIDEFMLDWKNRYKTIRRIVKRNKFIFSLHRRLTDKEYQREKCKMSTCTTKTQKQIHEEMKKYACYWQCPADDYVRYGLFDKQLSMEKILDYVPMHYFYCDYYDQQFGDVTDMNGGDDKWEQYQLFQERGIKTPEVIALIKRNVLQRTNGISFSWEELKSLVADGERLFIKPTDGNSGIDIIVLHKHGNCMLHQGKEVNSFNSLALKSYLTYVVQRGLVQRDDLNRINPSSLNTLRTIVLYENKKARIVAILLRIGRKGVEVDNSGQGGISVEVNLADGTFSSFAGREHGGGQFDRHPDTGYMFKGARIKDWDDIKAKIENIISRIDTYRMIGWDIAIGQDDVYAVEFNLGFGIEHAQTIAGGFRRKLGILR
;
A
#
# COMPACT_ATOMS: atom_id res chain seq x y z
N MET A 1 5.07 12.70 -37.09
CA MET A 1 6.44 12.20 -37.33
C MET A 1 7.28 12.01 -36.06
N ILE A 2 7.71 13.04 -35.31
CA ILE A 2 8.50 12.84 -34.06
C ILE A 2 7.64 12.18 -32.96
N ASP A 3 6.39 12.61 -32.79
CA ASP A 3 5.50 12.06 -31.77
C ASP A 3 5.10 10.60 -32.05
N GLU A 4 4.87 10.24 -33.32
CA GLU A 4 4.60 8.84 -33.72
C GLU A 4 5.81 7.94 -33.53
N PHE A 5 7.02 8.42 -33.83
CA PHE A 5 8.26 7.68 -33.61
C PHE A 5 8.53 7.49 -32.10
N MET A 6 8.29 8.52 -31.29
CA MET A 6 8.41 8.43 -29.83
C MET A 6 7.34 7.51 -29.21
N LEU A 7 6.14 7.47 -29.79
CA LEU A 7 5.07 6.57 -29.38
C LEU A 7 5.41 5.11 -29.75
N ASP A 8 5.89 4.85 -30.97
CA ASP A 8 6.36 3.53 -31.43
C ASP A 8 7.54 3.03 -30.59
N TRP A 9 8.54 3.88 -30.32
CA TRP A 9 9.67 3.53 -29.46
C TRP A 9 9.22 3.22 -28.02
N LYS A 10 8.34 4.04 -27.42
CA LYS A 10 7.77 3.76 -26.09
C LYS A 10 7.00 2.45 -26.08
N ASN A 11 6.25 2.14 -27.14
CA ASN A 11 5.48 0.89 -27.25
C ASN A 11 6.41 -0.31 -27.41
N ARG A 12 7.43 -0.25 -28.28
CA ARG A 12 8.46 -1.29 -28.41
C ARG A 12 9.25 -1.48 -27.11
N TYR A 13 9.64 -0.40 -26.43
CA TYR A 13 10.29 -0.45 -25.12
C TYR A 13 9.42 -1.11 -24.06
N LYS A 14 8.12 -0.76 -23.98
CA LYS A 14 7.15 -1.40 -23.08
C LYS A 14 7.02 -2.90 -23.39
N THR A 15 6.94 -3.27 -24.67
CA THR A 15 6.85 -4.67 -25.11
C THR A 15 8.10 -5.46 -24.74
N ILE A 16 9.29 -4.94 -25.04
CA ILE A 16 10.57 -5.57 -24.68
C ILE A 16 10.68 -5.69 -23.15
N ARG A 17 10.37 -4.62 -22.42
CA ARG A 17 10.39 -4.62 -20.94
C ARG A 17 9.42 -5.66 -20.37
N ARG A 18 8.24 -5.84 -20.98
CA ARG A 18 7.27 -6.86 -20.58
C ARG A 18 7.78 -8.27 -20.86
N ILE A 19 8.38 -8.52 -22.03
CA ILE A 19 9.00 -9.82 -22.37
C ILE A 19 10.13 -10.15 -21.38
N VAL A 20 11.01 -9.18 -21.11
CA VAL A 20 12.14 -9.32 -20.18
C VAL A 20 11.66 -9.58 -18.75
N LYS A 21 10.65 -8.83 -18.26
CA LYS A 21 10.07 -9.03 -16.92
C LYS A 21 9.37 -10.38 -16.76
N ARG A 22 8.74 -10.88 -17.83
CA ARG A 22 8.04 -12.18 -17.81
C ARG A 22 9.00 -13.37 -17.87
N ASN A 23 10.25 -13.17 -18.29
CA ASN A 23 11.26 -14.22 -18.20
C ASN A 23 11.66 -14.47 -16.73
N LYS A 24 11.32 -15.65 -16.21
CA LYS A 24 11.55 -16.07 -14.82
C LYS A 24 13.01 -15.98 -14.39
N PHE A 25 13.95 -16.33 -15.27
CA PHE A 25 15.37 -16.30 -14.97
C PHE A 25 15.92 -14.87 -14.92
N ILE A 26 15.48 -14.01 -15.84
CA ILE A 26 15.89 -12.59 -15.81
C ILE A 26 15.28 -11.89 -14.60
N PHE A 27 14.00 -12.16 -14.29
CA PHE A 27 13.34 -11.64 -13.08
C PHE A 27 14.06 -12.09 -11.80
N SER A 28 14.41 -13.39 -11.73
CA SER A 28 15.20 -13.96 -10.64
C SER A 28 16.58 -13.29 -10.51
N LEU A 29 17.32 -13.18 -11.60
CA LEU A 29 18.63 -12.52 -11.60
C LEU A 29 18.54 -11.07 -11.15
N HIS A 30 17.58 -10.31 -11.69
CA HIS A 30 17.35 -8.93 -11.29
C HIS A 30 17.10 -8.82 -9.78
N ARG A 31 16.19 -9.65 -9.24
CA ARG A 31 15.91 -9.66 -7.80
C ARG A 31 17.11 -10.03 -6.96
N ARG A 32 17.87 -11.05 -7.37
CA ARG A 32 19.13 -11.42 -6.71
C ARG A 32 20.15 -10.28 -6.74
N LEU A 33 20.02 -9.26 -7.58
CA LEU A 33 20.93 -8.12 -7.59
C LEU A 33 20.38 -6.90 -6.85
N THR A 34 19.05 -6.72 -6.84
CA THR A 34 18.41 -5.48 -6.37
C THR A 34 17.59 -5.61 -5.09
N ASP A 35 17.12 -6.82 -4.75
CA ASP A 35 16.31 -7.06 -3.56
C ASP A 35 17.19 -7.19 -2.31
N LYS A 36 17.23 -6.11 -1.52
CA LYS A 36 18.03 -6.02 -0.28
C LYS A 36 17.64 -7.06 0.76
N GLU A 37 16.37 -7.46 0.84
CA GLU A 37 15.94 -8.43 1.84
C GLU A 37 16.29 -9.85 1.42
N TYR A 38 16.18 -10.17 0.13
CA TYR A 38 16.72 -11.42 -0.38
C TYR A 38 18.21 -11.55 -0.04
N GLN A 39 19.00 -10.49 -0.22
CA GLN A 39 20.43 -10.50 0.14
C GLN A 39 20.65 -10.74 1.62
N ARG A 40 19.90 -10.05 2.48
CA ARG A 40 19.99 -10.21 3.93
C ARG A 40 19.65 -11.63 4.37
N GLU A 41 18.53 -12.17 3.91
CA GLU A 41 18.09 -13.52 4.27
C GLU A 41 19.00 -14.60 3.69
N LYS A 42 19.57 -14.39 2.49
CA LYS A 42 20.57 -15.30 1.93
C LYS A 42 21.80 -15.44 2.83
N CYS A 43 22.29 -14.34 3.42
CA CYS A 43 23.38 -14.38 4.39
C CYS A 43 22.99 -15.13 5.68
N LYS A 44 21.75 -15.00 6.14
CA LYS A 44 21.27 -15.76 7.32
C LYS A 44 21.14 -17.25 7.02
N MET A 45 20.68 -17.61 5.82
CA MET A 45 20.50 -19.01 5.42
C MET A 45 21.79 -19.85 5.52
N SER A 46 22.95 -19.25 5.23
CA SER A 46 24.24 -19.96 5.34
C SER A 46 24.65 -20.28 6.78
N THR A 47 24.04 -19.62 7.76
CA THR A 47 24.29 -19.84 9.20
C THR A 47 23.07 -20.40 9.92
N CYS A 48 22.01 -20.78 9.19
CA CYS A 48 20.79 -21.33 9.76
C CYS A 48 21.07 -22.66 10.48
N THR A 49 20.58 -22.75 11.72
CA THR A 49 20.64 -23.97 12.55
C THR A 49 19.28 -24.63 12.74
N THR A 50 18.18 -23.92 12.44
CA THR A 50 16.80 -24.42 12.60
C THR A 50 16.48 -25.60 11.68
N LYS A 51 17.07 -25.64 10.48
CA LYS A 51 16.93 -26.73 9.52
C LYS A 51 18.28 -27.16 8.99
N THR A 52 18.41 -28.45 8.66
CA THR A 52 19.63 -28.95 8.00
C THR A 52 19.75 -28.39 6.58
N GLN A 53 20.97 -28.25 6.07
CA GLN A 53 21.19 -27.80 4.68
C GLN A 53 20.55 -28.73 3.65
N LYS A 54 20.51 -30.04 3.92
CA LYS A 54 19.80 -31.03 3.10
C LYS A 54 18.30 -30.74 3.06
N GLN A 55 17.68 -30.50 4.22
CA GLN A 55 16.26 -30.15 4.30
C GLN A 55 15.98 -28.86 3.53
N ILE A 56 16.75 -27.79 3.76
CA ILE A 56 16.59 -26.52 3.04
C ILE A 56 16.64 -26.73 1.52
N HIS A 57 17.62 -27.49 1.03
CA HIS A 57 17.75 -27.81 -0.39
C HIS A 57 16.53 -28.55 -0.94
N GLU A 58 16.04 -29.57 -0.23
CA GLU A 58 14.85 -30.34 -0.62
C GLU A 58 13.58 -29.47 -0.63
N GLU A 59 13.39 -28.62 0.36
CA GLU A 59 12.25 -27.69 0.44
C GLU A 59 12.30 -26.68 -0.72
N MET A 60 13.47 -26.08 -0.98
CA MET A 60 13.66 -25.16 -2.12
C MET A 60 13.40 -25.85 -3.46
N LYS A 61 13.85 -27.10 -3.64
CA LYS A 61 13.60 -27.87 -4.86
C LYS A 61 12.11 -28.13 -5.06
N LYS A 62 11.40 -28.56 -4.01
CA LYS A 62 9.94 -28.78 -4.04
C LYS A 62 9.19 -27.48 -4.32
N TYR A 63 9.56 -26.39 -3.66
CA TYR A 63 8.98 -25.06 -3.89
C TYR A 63 9.16 -24.61 -5.34
N ALA A 64 10.38 -24.72 -5.88
CA ALA A 64 10.68 -24.34 -7.25
C ALA A 64 9.95 -25.20 -8.28
N CYS A 65 9.81 -26.51 -8.01
CA CYS A 65 9.07 -27.44 -8.86
C CYS A 65 7.57 -27.11 -8.88
N TYR A 66 6.96 -26.96 -7.71
CA TYR A 66 5.54 -26.63 -7.57
C TYR A 66 5.19 -25.31 -8.25
N TRP A 67 6.00 -24.27 -8.04
CA TRP A 67 5.78 -22.95 -8.63
C TRP A 67 6.33 -22.78 -10.04
N GLN A 68 7.11 -23.74 -10.53
CA GLN A 68 7.86 -23.64 -11.79
C GLN A 68 8.61 -22.31 -11.89
N CYS A 69 9.23 -21.87 -10.79
CA CYS A 69 9.89 -20.58 -10.62
C CYS A 69 11.11 -20.78 -9.71
N PRO A 70 12.22 -20.03 -9.88
CA PRO A 70 13.30 -20.05 -8.90
C PRO A 70 12.80 -19.78 -7.47
N ALA A 71 13.38 -20.49 -6.49
CA ALA A 71 13.00 -20.42 -5.08
C ALA A 71 13.52 -19.16 -4.36
N ASP A 72 13.58 -18.02 -5.05
CA ASP A 72 14.11 -16.78 -4.46
C ASP A 72 13.20 -16.28 -3.34
N ASP A 73 11.89 -16.45 -3.49
CA ASP A 73 10.91 -16.08 -2.46
C ASP A 73 10.97 -16.96 -1.21
N TYR A 74 11.34 -18.23 -1.35
CA TYR A 74 11.59 -19.08 -0.20
C TYR A 74 12.70 -18.50 0.69
N VAL A 75 13.78 -17.99 0.06
CA VAL A 75 14.88 -17.32 0.77
C VAL A 75 14.41 -15.97 1.31
N ARG A 76 13.77 -15.14 0.47
CA ARG A 76 13.30 -13.80 0.85
C ARG A 76 12.39 -13.82 2.09
N TYR A 77 11.49 -14.81 2.21
CA TYR A 77 10.58 -14.90 3.36
C TYR A 77 11.17 -15.66 4.56
N GLY A 78 12.47 -15.99 4.54
CA GLY A 78 13.16 -16.68 5.62
C GLY A 78 12.59 -18.08 5.90
N LEU A 79 12.03 -18.78 4.89
CA LEU A 79 11.33 -20.04 5.13
C LEU A 79 12.25 -21.17 5.61
N PHE A 80 13.55 -21.03 5.38
CA PHE A 80 14.59 -21.92 5.91
C PHE A 80 14.71 -21.88 7.43
N ASP A 81 14.22 -20.82 8.08
CA ASP A 81 14.31 -20.62 9.54
C ASP A 81 12.95 -20.80 10.23
N LYS A 82 11.91 -21.17 9.47
CA LYS A 82 10.55 -21.39 9.99
C LYS A 82 10.21 -22.87 10.05
N GLN A 83 9.72 -23.34 11.18
CA GLN A 83 9.21 -24.72 11.34
C GLN A 83 7.81 -24.86 10.72
N LEU A 84 7.74 -24.81 9.39
CA LEU A 84 6.51 -24.96 8.60
C LEU A 84 6.51 -26.30 7.86
N SER A 85 5.34 -26.90 7.72
CA SER A 85 5.17 -28.02 6.79
C SER A 85 5.38 -27.55 5.35
N MET A 86 5.72 -28.50 4.46
CA MET A 86 5.82 -28.21 3.02
C MET A 86 4.56 -27.55 2.46
N GLU A 87 3.38 -27.97 2.90
CA GLU A 87 2.12 -27.40 2.44
C GLU A 87 1.99 -25.91 2.79
N LYS A 88 2.44 -25.51 3.99
CA LYS A 88 2.46 -24.09 4.40
C LYS A 88 3.56 -23.31 3.69
N ILE A 89 4.70 -23.93 3.40
CA ILE A 89 5.75 -23.34 2.56
C ILE A 89 5.22 -23.04 1.16
N LEU A 90 4.46 -23.97 0.57
CA LEU A 90 3.85 -23.82 -0.74
C LEU A 90 2.71 -22.80 -0.76
N ASP A 91 2.21 -22.34 0.39
CA ASP A 91 1.26 -21.22 0.41
C ASP A 91 1.92 -19.87 0.10
N TYR A 92 3.24 -19.75 0.24
CA TYR A 92 3.94 -18.55 -0.18
C TYR A 92 3.99 -18.50 -1.71
N VAL A 93 3.32 -17.51 -2.28
CA VAL A 93 3.22 -17.26 -3.71
C VAL A 93 4.47 -16.49 -4.16
N PRO A 94 5.22 -16.96 -5.16
CA PRO A 94 6.34 -16.21 -5.72
C PRO A 94 5.86 -14.91 -6.36
N MET A 95 6.64 -13.84 -6.17
CA MET A 95 6.29 -12.54 -6.77
C MET A 95 6.19 -12.61 -8.29
N HIS A 96 7.03 -13.42 -8.94
CA HIS A 96 6.96 -13.59 -10.39
C HIS A 96 5.59 -14.14 -10.81
N TYR A 97 5.15 -15.25 -10.21
CA TYR A 97 3.85 -15.85 -10.50
C TYR A 97 2.71 -14.88 -10.19
N PHE A 98 2.76 -14.22 -9.04
CA PHE A 98 1.73 -13.26 -8.67
C PHE A 98 1.62 -12.12 -9.70
N TYR A 99 2.72 -11.41 -10.01
CA TYR A 99 2.66 -10.24 -10.87
C TYR A 99 2.57 -10.56 -12.37
N CYS A 100 3.03 -11.73 -12.83
CA CYS A 100 3.07 -12.07 -14.25
C CYS A 100 1.99 -13.06 -14.71
N ASP A 101 1.42 -13.86 -13.80
CA ASP A 101 0.43 -14.89 -14.14
C ASP A 101 -0.93 -14.66 -13.46
N TYR A 102 -0.95 -14.24 -12.19
CA TYR A 102 -2.19 -14.05 -11.43
C TYR A 102 -2.77 -12.64 -11.59
N TYR A 103 -1.96 -11.61 -11.35
CA TYR A 103 -2.34 -10.19 -11.40
C TYR A 103 -2.80 -9.77 -12.80
N ASP A 104 -2.14 -10.25 -13.85
CA ASP A 104 -2.51 -9.93 -15.24
C ASP A 104 -3.94 -10.37 -15.60
N GLN A 105 -4.49 -11.38 -14.91
CA GLN A 105 -5.88 -11.81 -15.13
C GLN A 105 -6.90 -10.76 -14.71
N GLN A 106 -6.51 -9.79 -13.87
CA GLN A 106 -7.33 -8.66 -13.47
C GLN A 106 -7.65 -7.72 -14.63
N PHE A 107 -6.82 -7.68 -15.68
CA PHE A 107 -6.99 -6.77 -16.81
C PHE A 107 -7.56 -7.46 -18.06
N GLY A 108 -7.88 -8.75 -18.00
CA GLY A 108 -8.38 -9.50 -19.16
C GLY A 108 -9.76 -9.04 -19.65
N ASP A 109 -10.67 -8.75 -18.70
CA ASP A 109 -12.07 -8.40 -18.97
C ASP A 109 -12.38 -6.92 -18.68
N VAL A 110 -11.40 -6.15 -18.21
CA VAL A 110 -11.57 -4.74 -17.81
C VAL A 110 -11.33 -3.85 -19.03
N THR A 111 -12.42 -3.44 -19.67
CA THR A 111 -12.38 -2.52 -20.82
C THR A 111 -12.23 -1.05 -20.42
N ASP A 112 -12.45 -0.74 -19.13
CA ASP A 112 -12.36 0.60 -18.58
C ASP A 112 -11.47 0.61 -17.32
N MET A 113 -10.29 1.20 -17.42
CA MET A 113 -9.32 1.33 -16.31
C MET A 113 -9.49 2.64 -15.53
N ASN A 114 -10.58 3.39 -15.74
CA ASN A 114 -10.87 4.66 -15.05
C ASN A 114 -10.59 4.57 -13.53
N GLY A 115 -9.72 5.45 -13.01
CA GLY A 115 -9.50 5.61 -11.58
C GLY A 115 -8.49 4.67 -10.91
N GLY A 116 -7.72 3.85 -11.63
CA GLY A 116 -6.79 2.90 -10.98
C GLY A 116 -5.62 3.55 -10.22
N ASP A 117 -4.94 4.51 -10.85
CA ASP A 117 -3.68 5.06 -10.36
C ASP A 117 -3.71 6.60 -10.14
N ASP A 118 -4.70 7.31 -10.71
CA ASP A 118 -4.83 8.77 -10.54
C ASP A 118 -5.71 9.12 -9.33
N LYS A 119 -5.15 9.85 -8.37
CA LYS A 119 -5.82 10.21 -7.11
C LYS A 119 -7.03 11.13 -7.29
N TRP A 120 -7.05 11.96 -8.33
CA TRP A 120 -8.19 12.81 -8.62
C TRP A 120 -9.34 11.99 -9.21
N GLU A 121 -9.05 11.08 -10.15
CA GLU A 121 -10.05 10.15 -10.68
C GLU A 121 -10.62 9.23 -9.59
N GLN A 122 -9.77 8.71 -8.69
CA GLN A 122 -10.21 7.94 -7.52
C GLN A 122 -11.16 8.75 -6.64
N TYR A 123 -10.81 10.00 -6.35
CA TYR A 123 -11.66 10.87 -5.54
C TYR A 123 -13.03 11.07 -6.20
N GLN A 124 -13.08 11.34 -7.51
CA GLN A 124 -14.32 11.49 -8.25
C GLN A 124 -15.17 10.21 -8.21
N LEU A 125 -14.54 9.06 -8.45
CA LEU A 125 -15.21 7.77 -8.37
C LEU A 125 -15.78 7.50 -6.96
N PHE A 126 -15.05 7.84 -5.90
CA PHE A 126 -15.57 7.72 -4.55
C PHE A 126 -16.78 8.62 -4.30
N GLN A 127 -16.77 9.86 -4.80
CA GLN A 127 -17.94 10.75 -4.70
C GLN A 127 -19.15 10.16 -5.45
N GLU A 128 -18.96 9.70 -6.68
CA GLU A 128 -20.03 9.09 -7.50
C GLU A 128 -20.63 7.84 -6.84
N ARG A 129 -19.81 7.05 -6.13
CA ARG A 129 -20.22 5.85 -5.41
C ARG A 129 -20.70 6.12 -3.99
N GLY A 130 -20.67 7.37 -3.52
CA GLY A 130 -21.02 7.75 -2.16
C GLY A 130 -20.10 7.13 -1.10
N ILE A 131 -18.84 6.88 -1.44
CA ILE A 131 -17.80 6.38 -0.54
C ILE A 131 -17.16 7.57 0.16
N LYS A 132 -17.11 7.54 1.50
CA LYS A 132 -16.41 8.55 2.27
C LYS A 132 -14.90 8.46 2.02
N THR A 133 -14.29 9.59 1.71
CA THR A 133 -12.85 9.74 1.46
C THR A 133 -12.40 11.12 1.96
N PRO A 134 -11.13 11.32 2.35
CA PRO A 134 -10.68 12.63 2.78
C PRO A 134 -10.89 13.68 1.68
N GLU A 135 -11.47 14.81 2.06
CA GLU A 135 -11.97 15.81 1.10
C GLU A 135 -10.85 16.47 0.31
N VAL A 136 -11.00 16.50 -1.02
CA VAL A 136 -10.14 17.28 -1.91
C VAL A 136 -10.77 18.65 -2.08
N ILE A 137 -10.07 19.69 -1.62
CA ILE A 137 -10.58 21.07 -1.60
C ILE A 137 -10.05 21.91 -2.76
N ALA A 138 -8.95 21.47 -3.37
CA ALA A 138 -8.35 22.15 -4.51
C ALA A 138 -7.48 21.21 -5.35
N LEU A 139 -7.17 21.68 -6.55
CA LEU A 139 -6.17 21.13 -7.45
C LEU A 139 -5.10 22.19 -7.71
N ILE A 140 -3.85 21.75 -7.88
CA ILE A 140 -2.77 22.59 -8.42
C ILE A 140 -2.40 22.02 -9.77
N LYS A 141 -2.68 22.78 -10.83
CA LYS A 141 -2.43 22.36 -12.22
C LYS A 141 -1.63 23.44 -12.93
N ARG A 142 -0.46 23.09 -13.49
CA ARG A 142 0.44 24.05 -14.17
C ARG A 142 0.74 25.29 -13.30
N ASN A 143 0.99 25.08 -12.02
CA ASN A 143 1.19 26.13 -11.01
C ASN A 143 0.02 27.12 -10.86
N VAL A 144 -1.20 26.68 -11.15
CA VAL A 144 -2.43 27.44 -10.88
C VAL A 144 -3.25 26.66 -9.87
N LEU A 145 -3.64 27.34 -8.79
CA LEU A 145 -4.54 26.81 -7.77
C LEU A 145 -5.99 26.94 -8.24
N GLN A 146 -6.72 25.83 -8.23
CA GLN A 146 -8.08 25.72 -8.76
C GLN A 146 -8.98 24.98 -7.78
N ARG A 147 -10.23 25.42 -7.66
CA ARG A 147 -11.28 24.68 -6.96
C ARG A 147 -11.58 23.38 -7.73
N THR A 148 -12.30 22.45 -7.11
CA THR A 148 -12.70 21.18 -7.73
C THR A 148 -13.59 21.35 -8.97
N ASN A 149 -14.26 22.51 -9.11
CA ASN A 149 -15.01 22.91 -10.31
C ASN A 149 -14.17 23.61 -11.39
N GLY A 150 -12.84 23.70 -11.21
CA GLY A 150 -11.90 24.29 -12.16
C GLY A 150 -11.70 25.80 -12.04
N ILE A 151 -12.45 26.49 -11.18
CA ILE A 151 -12.32 27.95 -10.98
C ILE A 151 -11.02 28.24 -10.20
N SER A 152 -10.16 29.08 -10.78
CA SER A 152 -8.92 29.53 -10.12
C SER A 152 -9.22 30.39 -8.90
N PHE A 153 -8.39 30.27 -7.86
CA PHE A 153 -8.53 31.07 -6.63
C PHE A 153 -7.17 31.29 -5.95
N SER A 154 -7.14 32.23 -5.00
CA SER A 154 -5.90 32.69 -4.36
C SER A 154 -5.42 31.80 -3.21
N TRP A 155 -4.14 31.95 -2.85
CA TRP A 155 -3.56 31.30 -1.67
C TRP A 155 -4.25 31.71 -0.37
N GLU A 156 -4.59 33.00 -0.23
CA GLU A 156 -5.30 33.51 0.96
C GLU A 156 -6.69 32.88 1.11
N GLU A 157 -7.42 32.73 -0.01
CA GLU A 157 -8.68 32.01 0.00
C GLU A 157 -8.48 30.55 0.41
N LEU A 158 -7.45 29.84 -0.07
CA LEU A 158 -7.16 28.47 0.40
C LEU A 158 -6.93 28.41 1.90
N LYS A 159 -6.12 29.32 2.46
CA LYS A 159 -5.88 29.38 3.90
C LYS A 159 -7.15 29.59 4.70
N SER A 160 -8.13 30.33 4.15
CA SER A 160 -9.41 30.57 4.81
C SER A 160 -10.34 29.35 4.83
N LEU A 161 -10.12 28.36 3.95
CA LEU A 161 -10.88 27.11 3.90
C LEU A 161 -10.42 26.07 4.94
N VAL A 162 -9.34 26.33 5.66
CA VAL A 162 -8.66 25.37 6.54
C VAL A 162 -8.74 25.87 7.97
N ALA A 163 -9.34 25.08 8.88
CA ALA A 163 -9.43 25.47 10.28
C ALA A 163 -8.08 25.36 11.00
N ASP A 164 -7.93 26.11 12.09
CA ASP A 164 -6.72 26.07 12.90
C ASP A 164 -6.43 24.66 13.42
N GLY A 165 -5.16 24.24 13.37
CA GLY A 165 -4.73 22.89 13.73
C GLY A 165 -4.97 21.82 12.65
N GLU A 166 -5.70 22.11 11.57
CA GLU A 166 -5.85 21.16 10.46
C GLU A 166 -4.54 20.95 9.68
N ARG A 167 -4.43 19.78 9.07
CA ARG A 167 -3.36 19.45 8.11
C ARG A 167 -3.91 19.44 6.69
N LEU A 168 -3.12 19.91 5.73
CA LEU A 168 -3.36 19.71 4.31
C LEU A 168 -2.27 18.85 3.70
N PHE A 169 -2.68 17.91 2.85
CA PHE A 169 -1.80 17.08 2.07
C PHE A 169 -1.87 17.50 0.60
N ILE A 170 -0.72 17.89 0.04
CA ILE A 170 -0.56 18.16 -1.39
C ILE A 170 0.13 16.94 -1.99
N LYS A 171 -0.58 16.23 -2.87
CA LYS A 171 -0.13 14.94 -3.42
C LYS A 171 -0.17 14.98 -4.95
N PRO A 172 0.89 14.53 -5.67
CA PRO A 172 0.79 14.35 -7.11
C PRO A 172 -0.33 13.37 -7.45
N THR A 173 -1.11 13.64 -8.49
CA THR A 173 -2.25 12.77 -8.86
C THR A 173 -1.77 11.39 -9.30
N ASP A 174 -0.64 11.31 -10.00
CA ASP A 174 0.01 10.10 -10.52
C ASP A 174 1.14 9.56 -9.59
N GLY A 175 1.24 10.10 -8.38
CA GLY A 175 2.31 9.77 -7.43
C GLY A 175 2.07 8.46 -6.70
N ASN A 176 3.15 7.76 -6.35
CA ASN A 176 3.14 6.51 -5.58
C ASN A 176 4.10 6.56 -4.37
N SER A 177 3.90 5.67 -3.41
CA SER A 177 4.80 5.45 -2.27
C SER A 177 5.04 6.66 -1.35
N GLY A 178 4.14 7.65 -1.39
CA GLY A 178 4.27 8.87 -0.60
C GLY A 178 5.40 9.81 -1.05
N ILE A 179 5.98 9.58 -2.23
CA ILE A 179 7.00 10.46 -2.81
C ILE A 179 6.35 11.77 -3.24
N ASP A 180 7.04 12.89 -3.02
CA ASP A 180 6.60 14.25 -3.36
C ASP A 180 5.31 14.71 -2.65
N ILE A 181 4.88 14.03 -1.58
CA ILE A 181 3.80 14.51 -0.71
C ILE A 181 4.32 15.64 0.16
N ILE A 182 3.64 16.78 0.10
CA ILE A 182 3.89 17.93 0.96
C ILE A 182 2.77 18.03 1.98
N VAL A 183 3.14 18.14 3.25
CA VAL A 183 2.18 18.34 4.36
C VAL A 183 2.31 19.76 4.87
N LEU A 184 1.18 20.44 4.96
CA LEU A 184 1.06 21.78 5.52
C LEU A 184 0.22 21.71 6.81
N HIS A 185 0.64 22.44 7.83
CA HIS A 185 -0.08 22.57 9.10
C HIS A 185 -0.63 23.99 9.22
N LYS A 186 -1.92 24.12 9.48
CA LYS A 186 -2.53 25.41 9.77
C LYS A 186 -2.23 25.81 11.23
N HIS A 187 -1.68 26.99 11.42
CA HIS A 187 -1.46 27.59 12.75
C HIS A 187 -1.82 29.08 12.69
N GLY A 188 -2.95 29.46 13.30
CA GLY A 188 -3.53 30.79 13.15
C GLY A 188 -3.73 31.14 11.67
N ASN A 189 -3.17 32.26 11.21
CA ASN A 189 -3.24 32.69 9.80
C ASN A 189 -2.14 32.10 8.90
N CYS A 190 -1.21 31.33 9.47
CA CYS A 190 -0.04 30.81 8.76
C CYS A 190 -0.27 29.37 8.31
N MET A 191 0.34 28.99 7.18
CA MET A 191 0.54 27.59 6.79
C MET A 191 1.99 27.23 7.02
N LEU A 192 2.26 26.14 7.73
CA LEU A 192 3.62 25.70 8.06
C LEU A 192 3.97 24.42 7.29
N HIS A 193 5.12 24.40 6.63
CA HIS A 193 5.73 23.19 6.09
C HIS A 193 7.05 22.93 6.82
N GLN A 194 7.19 21.78 7.47
CA GLN A 194 8.39 21.44 8.26
C GLN A 194 8.77 22.54 9.27
N GLY A 195 7.77 23.13 9.92
CA GLY A 195 7.94 24.22 10.90
C GLY A 195 8.24 25.60 10.32
N LYS A 196 8.30 25.76 8.99
CA LYS A 196 8.53 27.05 8.32
C LYS A 196 7.26 27.56 7.68
N GLU A 197 7.00 28.85 7.80
CA GLU A 197 5.85 29.49 7.16
C GLU A 197 5.95 29.46 5.63
N VAL A 198 4.83 29.16 5.00
CA VAL A 198 4.62 29.09 3.55
C VAL A 198 3.70 30.25 3.15
N ASN A 199 4.30 31.26 2.53
CA ASN A 199 3.59 32.46 2.08
C ASN A 199 2.88 32.27 0.73
N SER A 200 3.23 31.24 -0.04
CA SER A 200 2.62 30.93 -1.32
C SER A 200 2.82 29.45 -1.67
N PHE A 201 1.85 28.81 -2.34
CA PHE A 201 2.07 27.46 -2.86
C PHE A 201 3.20 27.39 -3.90
N ASN A 202 3.56 28.51 -4.55
CA ASN A 202 4.69 28.56 -5.49
C ASN A 202 6.06 28.41 -4.81
N SER A 203 6.16 28.65 -3.49
CA SER A 203 7.40 28.40 -2.75
C SER A 203 7.58 26.93 -2.38
N LEU A 204 6.54 26.10 -2.60
CA LEU A 204 6.65 24.66 -2.48
C LEU A 204 7.37 24.13 -3.72
N ALA A 205 8.30 23.20 -3.55
CA ALA A 205 9.10 22.62 -4.63
C ALA A 205 8.29 21.66 -5.53
N LEU A 206 7.16 22.15 -6.07
CA LEU A 206 6.24 21.43 -6.93
C LEU A 206 6.78 21.40 -8.36
N LYS A 207 6.76 20.22 -8.96
CA LYS A 207 7.07 20.02 -10.39
C LYS A 207 5.90 20.55 -11.22
N SER A 208 6.14 21.60 -12.01
CA SER A 208 5.10 22.33 -12.77
C SER A 208 4.38 21.50 -13.83
N TYR A 209 4.99 20.40 -14.29
CA TYR A 209 4.39 19.47 -15.27
C TYR A 209 3.44 18.45 -14.64
N LEU A 210 3.39 18.33 -13.30
CA LEU A 210 2.47 17.46 -12.60
C LEU A 210 1.19 18.20 -12.18
N THR A 211 0.14 17.43 -11.93
CA THR A 211 -1.08 17.90 -11.26
C THR A 211 -1.06 17.40 -9.82
N TYR A 212 -1.53 18.20 -8.87
CA TYR A 212 -1.61 17.84 -7.46
C TYR A 212 -3.03 17.98 -6.94
N VAL A 213 -3.45 17.03 -6.10
CA VAL A 213 -4.62 17.21 -5.23
C VAL A 213 -4.20 17.90 -3.94
N VAL A 214 -5.03 18.82 -3.46
CA VAL A 214 -4.92 19.42 -2.12
C VAL A 214 -6.05 18.84 -1.28
N GLN A 215 -5.69 17.99 -0.33
CA GLN A 215 -6.61 17.16 0.43
C GLN A 215 -6.54 17.49 1.92
N ARG A 216 -7.69 17.55 2.60
CA ARG A 216 -7.72 17.67 4.07
C ARG A 216 -7.15 16.43 4.75
N GLY A 217 -6.43 16.64 5.84
CA GLY A 217 -5.99 15.56 6.72
C GLY A 217 -7.16 14.97 7.49
N LEU A 218 -7.16 13.65 7.66
CA LEU A 218 -8.17 12.96 8.45
C LEU A 218 -7.76 12.90 9.93
N VAL A 219 -8.69 13.17 10.83
CA VAL A 219 -8.51 12.93 12.27
C VAL A 219 -8.97 11.52 12.58
N GLN A 220 -8.03 10.64 12.93
CA GLN A 220 -8.33 9.27 13.34
C GLN A 220 -8.82 9.17 14.78
N ARG A 221 -9.47 8.05 15.10
CA ARG A 221 -9.93 7.73 16.47
C ARG A 221 -8.79 7.72 17.49
N ASP A 222 -9.16 8.00 18.74
CA ASP A 222 -8.24 8.04 19.88
C ASP A 222 -7.56 6.71 20.17
N ASP A 223 -8.24 5.57 19.94
CA ASP A 223 -7.64 4.26 20.14
C ASP A 223 -6.53 3.95 19.12
N LEU A 224 -6.63 4.47 17.89
CA LEU A 224 -5.55 4.42 16.90
C LEU A 224 -4.44 5.42 17.21
N ASN A 225 -4.78 6.62 17.73
CA ASN A 225 -3.78 7.60 18.19
C ASN A 225 -2.89 7.05 19.31
N ARG A 226 -3.39 6.12 20.14
CA ARG A 226 -2.56 5.43 21.16
C ARG A 226 -1.50 4.53 20.54
N ILE A 227 -1.73 4.00 19.34
CA ILE A 227 -0.77 3.18 18.60
C ILE A 227 0.29 4.09 18.00
N ASN A 228 -0.14 5.05 17.19
CA ASN A 228 0.72 6.08 16.62
C ASN A 228 -0.08 7.36 16.32
N PRO A 229 0.19 8.48 17.03
CA PRO A 229 -0.49 9.75 16.79
C PRO A 229 0.22 10.63 15.74
N SER A 230 1.44 10.29 15.31
CA SER A 230 2.21 11.17 14.42
C SER A 230 1.72 11.10 12.98
N SER A 231 1.20 9.95 12.55
CA SER A 231 0.65 9.74 11.22
C SER A 231 -0.62 8.88 11.26
N LEU A 232 -1.37 8.92 10.17
CA LEU A 232 -2.59 8.17 10.01
C LEU A 232 -2.28 6.66 10.00
N ASN A 233 -2.91 5.89 10.86
CA ASN A 233 -2.86 4.43 10.82
C ASN A 233 -3.93 3.96 9.82
N THR A 234 -3.54 3.15 8.84
CA THR A 234 -4.47 2.66 7.81
C THR A 234 -4.58 1.14 7.83
N LEU A 235 -5.75 0.64 7.47
CA LEU A 235 -6.04 -0.76 7.24
C LEU A 235 -5.85 -1.06 5.76
N ARG A 236 -4.72 -1.69 5.41
CA ARG A 236 -4.52 -2.31 4.10
C ARG A 236 -5.44 -3.52 4.03
N THR A 237 -6.59 -3.33 3.41
CA THR A 237 -7.65 -4.34 3.25
C THR A 237 -7.54 -4.95 1.86
N ILE A 238 -7.10 -6.21 1.81
CA ILE A 238 -6.91 -6.95 0.57
C ILE A 238 -8.22 -7.66 0.24
N VAL A 239 -8.82 -7.32 -0.90
CA VAL A 239 -10.14 -7.80 -1.31
C VAL A 239 -10.04 -8.52 -2.64
N LEU A 240 -10.73 -9.66 -2.73
CA LEU A 240 -11.02 -10.33 -4.00
C LEU A 240 -12.48 -10.16 -4.37
N TYR A 241 -12.73 -10.00 -5.66
CA TYR A 241 -14.06 -9.89 -6.22
C TYR A 241 -14.32 -11.07 -7.14
N GLU A 242 -15.24 -11.93 -6.72
CA GLU A 242 -15.63 -13.14 -7.44
C GLU A 242 -17.15 -13.06 -7.66
N ASN A 243 -17.60 -13.12 -8.92
CA ASN A 243 -19.02 -12.99 -9.27
C ASN A 243 -19.70 -11.74 -8.66
N LYS A 244 -19.01 -10.59 -8.71
CA LYS A 244 -19.44 -9.31 -8.12
C LYS A 244 -19.62 -9.31 -6.59
N LYS A 245 -19.09 -10.32 -5.90
CA LYS A 245 -19.08 -10.38 -4.43
C LYS A 245 -17.67 -10.10 -3.92
N ALA A 246 -17.57 -9.10 -3.04
CA ALA A 246 -16.34 -8.78 -2.34
C ALA A 246 -16.06 -9.81 -1.24
N ARG A 247 -14.81 -10.27 -1.16
CA ARG A 247 -14.31 -11.13 -0.09
C ARG A 247 -13.01 -10.55 0.46
N ILE A 248 -13.02 -10.17 1.73
CA ILE A 248 -11.82 -9.72 2.43
C ILE A 248 -10.91 -10.93 2.66
N VAL A 249 -9.68 -10.83 2.14
CA VAL A 249 -8.66 -11.88 2.21
C VAL A 249 -7.76 -11.72 3.43
N ALA A 250 -7.38 -10.47 3.72
CA ALA A 250 -6.56 -10.11 4.85
C ALA A 250 -6.69 -8.60 5.12
N ILE A 251 -6.50 -8.21 6.39
CA ILE A 251 -6.36 -6.82 6.79
C ILE A 251 -5.05 -6.66 7.54
N LEU A 252 -4.23 -5.70 7.11
CA LEU A 252 -2.99 -5.34 7.78
C LEU A 252 -3.13 -3.91 8.28
N LEU A 253 -3.00 -3.70 9.58
CA LEU A 253 -2.89 -2.36 10.14
C LEU A 253 -1.47 -1.85 9.87
N ARG A 254 -1.35 -0.85 8.99
CA ARG A 254 -0.14 -0.11 8.69
C ARG A 254 0.03 1.05 9.67
N ILE A 255 1.25 1.18 10.17
CA ILE A 255 1.60 2.11 11.23
C ILE A 255 2.90 2.80 10.83
N GLY A 256 2.88 4.13 10.72
CA GLY A 256 4.07 4.93 10.45
C GLY A 256 5.07 4.94 11.60
N ARG A 257 6.19 5.65 11.40
CA ARG A 257 7.22 5.85 12.43
C ARG A 257 7.30 7.33 12.79
N LYS A 258 7.79 7.63 13.99
CA LYS A 258 7.95 8.99 14.47
C LYS A 258 8.77 9.84 13.49
N GLY A 259 8.27 11.04 13.21
CA GLY A 259 8.91 12.00 12.29
C GLY A 259 8.53 11.81 10.83
N VAL A 260 7.66 10.84 10.50
CA VAL A 260 7.13 10.62 9.16
C VAL A 260 5.62 10.83 9.17
N GLU A 261 5.13 11.70 8.28
CA GLU A 261 3.71 12.07 8.17
C GLU A 261 2.87 11.03 7.40
N VAL A 262 3.52 10.07 6.75
CA VAL A 262 2.89 8.96 6.03
C VAL A 262 3.21 7.62 6.70
N ASP A 263 2.29 6.67 6.64
CA ASP A 263 2.44 5.32 7.21
C ASP A 263 3.03 4.30 6.21
N ASN A 264 3.66 4.79 5.15
CA ASN A 264 4.23 3.92 4.13
C ASN A 264 5.46 3.16 4.68
N SER A 265 5.49 1.86 4.46
CA SER A 265 6.56 0.96 4.91
C SER A 265 7.90 1.24 4.25
N GLY A 266 7.93 1.82 3.04
CA GLY A 266 9.14 2.34 2.41
C GLY A 266 9.86 3.46 3.20
N GLN A 267 9.16 4.10 4.16
CA GLN A 267 9.71 5.13 5.05
C GLN A 267 9.90 4.63 6.50
N GLY A 268 9.96 3.29 6.68
CA GLY A 268 10.23 2.65 7.95
C GLY A 268 8.99 2.16 8.70
N GLY A 269 7.78 2.36 8.15
CA GLY A 269 6.53 1.88 8.72
C GLY A 269 6.52 0.36 8.98
N ILE A 270 5.71 -0.04 9.95
CA ILE A 270 5.47 -1.45 10.29
C ILE A 270 4.01 -1.81 10.03
N SER A 271 3.71 -3.10 9.98
CA SER A 271 2.35 -3.57 9.87
C SER A 271 2.09 -4.80 10.73
N VAL A 272 0.88 -4.90 11.25
CA VAL A 272 0.41 -6.02 12.06
C VAL A 272 -0.86 -6.59 11.44
N GLU A 273 -1.00 -7.92 11.41
CA GLU A 273 -2.22 -8.57 10.88
C GLU A 273 -3.37 -8.33 11.86
N VAL A 274 -4.54 -7.98 11.31
CA VAL A 274 -5.80 -7.86 12.04
C VAL A 274 -6.63 -9.11 11.76
N ASN A 275 -7.01 -9.81 12.82
CA ASN A 275 -7.89 -10.96 12.73
C ASN A 275 -9.28 -10.53 12.28
N LEU A 276 -9.75 -11.07 11.16
CA LEU A 276 -11.05 -10.70 10.57
C LEU A 276 -12.25 -11.07 11.44
N ALA A 277 -12.11 -12.03 12.36
CA ALA A 277 -13.21 -12.50 13.20
C ALA A 277 -13.50 -11.54 14.36
N ASP A 278 -12.48 -10.94 14.97
CA ASP A 278 -12.62 -10.19 16.22
C ASP A 278 -11.79 -8.89 16.27
N GLY A 279 -11.03 -8.56 15.22
CA GLY A 279 -10.23 -7.34 15.16
C GLY A 279 -8.98 -7.38 16.03
N THR A 280 -8.62 -8.54 16.61
CA THR A 280 -7.40 -8.70 17.40
C THR A 280 -6.16 -8.61 16.53
N PHE A 281 -5.09 -8.07 17.08
CA PHE A 281 -3.80 -8.00 16.39
C PHE A 281 -3.01 -9.31 16.58
N SER A 282 -2.25 -9.69 15.57
CA SER A 282 -1.21 -10.70 15.75
C SER A 282 -0.18 -10.22 16.79
N SER A 283 0.56 -11.17 17.38
CA SER A 283 1.51 -10.85 18.47
C SER A 283 2.69 -9.98 18.02
N PHE A 284 2.98 -9.95 16.72
CA PHE A 284 4.13 -9.25 16.17
C PHE A 284 3.76 -8.47 14.92
N ALA A 285 4.18 -7.22 14.87
CA ALA A 285 4.28 -6.45 13.65
C ALA A 285 5.57 -6.79 12.90
N GLY A 286 5.62 -6.48 11.60
CA GLY A 286 6.79 -6.61 10.76
C GLY A 286 6.95 -5.43 9.80
N ARG A 287 8.09 -5.35 9.12
CA ARG A 287 8.33 -4.38 8.05
C ARG A 287 8.08 -5.03 6.69
N GLU A 288 7.74 -4.21 5.70
CA GLU A 288 7.50 -4.66 4.32
C GLU A 288 8.68 -5.33 3.66
N HIS A 289 9.87 -4.81 3.91
CA HIS A 289 11.10 -5.39 3.40
C HIS A 289 11.79 -6.24 4.47
N GLY A 290 11.03 -6.85 5.38
CA GLY A 290 11.55 -7.70 6.45
C GLY A 290 12.54 -7.00 7.39
N GLY A 291 13.42 -7.76 8.04
CA GLY A 291 14.36 -7.21 9.01
C GLY A 291 13.84 -7.06 10.46
N GLY A 292 12.94 -7.95 10.90
CA GLY A 292 12.61 -8.12 12.31
C GLY A 292 11.11 -8.17 12.61
N GLN A 293 10.77 -8.83 13.71
CA GLN A 293 9.45 -8.85 14.33
C GLN A 293 9.44 -7.90 15.52
N PHE A 294 8.32 -7.20 15.71
CA PHE A 294 8.14 -6.20 16.76
C PHE A 294 6.91 -6.57 17.58
N ASP A 295 7.08 -6.92 18.86
CA ASP A 295 5.96 -7.12 19.78
C ASP A 295 5.31 -5.80 20.22
N ARG A 296 6.08 -4.71 20.12
CA ARG A 296 5.65 -3.34 20.43
C ARG A 296 5.96 -2.37 19.30
N HIS A 297 5.16 -1.31 19.16
CA HIS A 297 5.50 -0.19 18.28
C HIS A 297 6.79 0.49 18.78
N PRO A 298 7.87 0.57 17.98
CA PRO A 298 9.17 0.97 18.53
C PRO A 298 9.29 2.44 18.99
N ASP A 299 8.35 3.32 18.66
CA ASP A 299 8.40 4.73 19.13
C ASP A 299 7.44 5.02 20.28
N THR A 300 6.27 4.36 20.32
CA THR A 300 5.24 4.60 21.34
C THR A 300 5.23 3.52 22.42
N GLY A 301 5.91 2.39 22.20
CA GLY A 301 5.93 1.24 23.11
C GLY A 301 4.61 0.45 23.14
N TYR A 302 3.66 0.77 22.27
CA TYR A 302 2.34 0.15 22.20
C TYR A 302 2.46 -1.36 21.96
N MET A 303 1.91 -2.18 22.86
CA MET A 303 1.94 -3.64 22.77
C MET A 303 0.87 -4.15 21.80
N PHE A 304 1.26 -4.96 20.81
CA PHE A 304 0.32 -5.54 19.85
C PHE A 304 -0.40 -6.77 20.40
N LYS A 305 0.33 -7.63 21.13
CA LYS A 305 -0.23 -8.87 21.66
C LYS A 305 -1.42 -8.59 22.59
N GLY A 306 -2.58 -9.13 22.23
CA GLY A 306 -3.83 -9.00 22.98
C GLY A 306 -4.59 -7.68 22.75
N ALA A 307 -4.02 -6.76 21.97
CA ALA A 307 -4.73 -5.56 21.53
C ALA A 307 -5.67 -5.87 20.36
N ARG A 308 -6.66 -5.00 20.16
CA ARG A 308 -7.65 -5.09 19.08
C ARG A 308 -8.16 -3.72 18.68
N ILE A 309 -8.74 -3.64 17.49
CA ILE A 309 -9.54 -2.47 17.07
C ILE A 309 -10.86 -2.51 17.85
N LYS A 310 -11.24 -1.37 18.45
CA LYS A 310 -12.51 -1.25 19.16
C LYS A 310 -13.69 -1.26 18.19
N ASP A 311 -14.83 -1.78 18.66
CA ASP A 311 -16.09 -1.83 17.89
C ASP A 311 -15.93 -2.53 16.53
N TRP A 312 -15.12 -3.60 16.51
CA TRP A 312 -14.68 -4.24 15.27
C TRP A 312 -15.81 -4.66 14.34
N ASP A 313 -16.93 -5.16 14.87
CA ASP A 313 -18.05 -5.62 14.04
C ASP A 313 -18.68 -4.47 13.24
N ASP A 314 -18.83 -3.28 13.85
CA ASP A 314 -19.33 -2.07 13.17
C ASP A 314 -18.31 -1.57 12.13
N ILE A 315 -17.03 -1.51 12.52
CA ILE A 315 -15.94 -1.10 11.61
C ILE A 315 -15.87 -2.03 10.40
N LYS A 316 -15.94 -3.34 10.62
CA LYS A 316 -15.89 -4.34 9.56
C LYS A 316 -17.11 -4.23 8.64
N ALA A 317 -18.31 -4.04 9.19
CA ALA A 317 -19.52 -3.84 8.37
C ALA A 317 -19.41 -2.59 7.48
N LYS A 318 -18.83 -1.50 8.00
CA LYS A 318 -18.56 -0.28 7.20
C LYS A 318 -17.52 -0.52 6.11
N ILE A 319 -16.44 -1.25 6.42
CA ILE A 319 -15.45 -1.67 5.42
C ILE A 319 -16.11 -2.49 4.32
N GLU A 320 -16.92 -3.50 4.68
CA GLU A 320 -17.67 -4.33 3.74
C GLU A 320 -18.62 -3.50 2.87
N ASN A 321 -19.29 -2.49 3.44
CA ASN A 321 -20.10 -1.56 2.66
C ASN A 321 -19.27 -0.76 1.64
N ILE A 322 -18.13 -0.22 2.05
CA ILE A 322 -17.23 0.55 1.16
C ILE A 322 -16.77 -0.32 -0.02
N ILE A 323 -16.20 -1.49 0.27
CA ILE A 323 -15.60 -2.34 -0.76
C ILE A 323 -16.64 -2.92 -1.73
N SER A 324 -17.90 -3.07 -1.30
CA SER A 324 -19.00 -3.56 -2.14
C SER A 324 -19.43 -2.59 -3.25
N ARG A 325 -19.08 -1.30 -3.11
CA ARG A 325 -19.51 -0.24 -4.05
C ARG A 325 -18.63 -0.13 -5.30
N ILE A 326 -17.49 -0.81 -5.31
CA ILE A 326 -16.59 -0.92 -6.48
C ILE A 326 -16.26 -2.40 -6.67
N ASP A 327 -16.83 -3.02 -7.70
CA ASP A 327 -16.74 -4.44 -8.02
C ASP A 327 -16.20 -4.72 -9.43
N THR A 328 -15.66 -3.68 -10.10
CA THR A 328 -15.15 -3.72 -11.47
C THR A 328 -13.83 -4.46 -11.62
N TYR A 329 -13.06 -4.57 -10.54
CA TYR A 329 -11.74 -5.22 -10.54
C TYR A 329 -11.78 -6.55 -9.80
N ARG A 330 -11.00 -7.53 -10.26
CA ARG A 330 -10.90 -8.84 -9.60
C ARG A 330 -10.26 -8.77 -8.21
N MET A 331 -9.45 -7.75 -7.95
CA MET A 331 -8.69 -7.63 -6.72
C MET A 331 -8.31 -6.19 -6.45
N ILE A 332 -8.39 -5.78 -5.18
CA ILE A 332 -8.05 -4.41 -4.77
C ILE A 332 -7.36 -4.46 -3.41
N GLY A 333 -6.26 -3.71 -3.28
CA GLY A 333 -5.68 -3.33 -1.99
C GLY A 333 -6.20 -1.97 -1.56
N TRP A 334 -7.21 -1.96 -0.69
CA TRP A 334 -7.80 -0.74 -0.15
C TRP A 334 -6.96 -0.22 1.01
N ASP A 335 -6.68 1.08 1.05
CA ASP A 335 -6.15 1.75 2.22
C ASP A 335 -7.29 2.50 2.93
N ILE A 336 -7.70 1.97 4.07
CA ILE A 336 -8.86 2.44 4.82
C ILE A 336 -8.42 3.08 6.13
N ALA A 337 -8.98 4.22 6.48
CA ALA A 337 -8.73 4.87 7.75
C ALA A 337 -10.00 4.89 8.61
N ILE A 338 -9.83 4.81 9.93
CA ILE A 338 -10.94 4.93 10.88
C ILE A 338 -10.88 6.34 11.49
N GLY A 339 -11.75 7.21 10.98
CA GLY A 339 -11.95 8.57 11.47
C GLY A 339 -12.74 8.61 12.77
N GLN A 340 -12.80 9.78 13.40
CA GLN A 340 -13.58 9.99 14.62
C GLN A 340 -15.08 9.72 14.43
N ASP A 341 -15.62 9.98 13.24
CA ASP A 341 -17.04 9.86 12.93
C ASP A 341 -17.39 8.64 12.06
N ASP A 342 -16.49 8.22 11.16
CA ASP A 342 -16.75 7.11 10.24
C ASP A 342 -15.47 6.44 9.69
N VAL A 343 -15.67 5.45 8.83
CA VAL A 343 -14.62 4.78 8.05
C VAL A 343 -14.47 5.45 6.69
N TYR A 344 -13.21 5.71 6.29
CA TYR A 344 -12.86 6.44 5.08
C TYR A 344 -11.96 5.59 4.18
N ALA A 345 -12.28 5.54 2.88
CA ALA A 345 -11.33 5.08 1.87
C ALA A 345 -10.32 6.20 1.57
N VAL A 346 -9.04 5.96 1.88
CA VAL A 346 -7.96 6.93 1.61
C VAL A 346 -7.54 6.85 0.15
N GLU A 347 -7.29 5.63 -0.32
CA GLU A 347 -6.97 5.29 -1.70
C GLU A 347 -7.24 3.79 -1.92
N PHE A 348 -7.28 3.36 -3.17
CA PHE A 348 -7.13 1.95 -3.48
C PHE A 348 -6.02 1.73 -4.50
N ASN A 349 -5.45 0.52 -4.47
CA ASN A 349 -4.37 0.11 -5.34
C ASN A 349 -4.76 -1.18 -6.04
N LEU A 350 -4.59 -1.24 -7.37
CA LEU A 350 -4.83 -2.48 -8.12
C LEU A 350 -3.81 -3.55 -7.72
N GLY A 351 -2.54 -3.16 -7.48
CA GLY A 351 -1.53 -4.01 -6.85
C GLY A 351 -1.49 -3.81 -5.33
N PHE A 352 -1.78 -4.85 -4.54
CA PHE A 352 -1.82 -4.72 -3.08
C PHE A 352 -0.46 -4.93 -2.36
N GLY A 353 0.59 -5.29 -3.10
CA GLY A 353 1.91 -5.59 -2.54
C GLY A 353 1.94 -6.96 -1.82
N ILE A 354 1.95 -8.06 -2.60
CA ILE A 354 1.91 -9.42 -2.03
C ILE A 354 3.11 -9.73 -1.13
N GLU A 355 4.26 -9.14 -1.42
CA GLU A 355 5.47 -9.29 -0.64
C GLU A 355 5.36 -8.72 0.77
N HIS A 356 4.67 -7.58 0.93
CA HIS A 356 4.35 -7.04 2.24
C HIS A 356 3.42 -7.99 2.97
N ALA A 357 2.31 -8.34 2.30
CA ALA A 357 1.25 -9.13 2.90
C ALA A 357 1.72 -10.50 3.37
N GLN A 358 2.57 -11.18 2.59
CA GLN A 358 3.08 -12.50 2.97
C GLN A 358 4.13 -12.45 4.09
N THR A 359 4.83 -11.33 4.23
CA THR A 359 5.76 -11.11 5.34
C THR A 359 5.02 -11.04 6.67
N ILE A 360 3.84 -10.41 6.68
CA ILE A 360 3.06 -10.18 7.90
C ILE A 360 2.06 -11.30 8.18
N ALA A 361 1.31 -11.72 7.17
CA ALA A 361 0.12 -12.57 7.30
C ALA A 361 0.31 -14.00 6.75
N GLY A 362 1.56 -14.41 6.49
CA GLY A 362 1.91 -15.75 6.01
C GLY A 362 1.56 -15.99 4.54
N GLY A 363 1.58 -17.25 4.08
CA GLY A 363 1.34 -17.58 2.67
C GLY A 363 -0.07 -17.25 2.17
N PHE A 364 -0.18 -16.77 0.92
CA PHE A 364 -1.42 -16.29 0.31
C PHE A 364 -2.07 -17.24 -0.70
N ARG A 365 -1.46 -18.35 -1.10
CA ARG A 365 -1.96 -19.25 -2.17
C ARG A 365 -3.44 -19.61 -2.00
N ARG A 366 -3.79 -20.19 -0.85
CA ARG A 366 -5.17 -20.56 -0.52
C ARG A 366 -6.07 -19.36 -0.26
N LYS A 367 -5.55 -18.33 0.41
CA LYS A 367 -6.25 -17.07 0.66
C LYS A 367 -6.74 -16.45 -0.66
N LEU A 368 -5.95 -16.59 -1.72
CA LEU A 368 -6.22 -16.12 -3.08
C LEU A 368 -6.96 -17.12 -3.99
N GLY A 369 -7.32 -18.31 -3.49
CA GLY A 369 -7.99 -19.34 -4.29
C GLY A 369 -7.13 -19.93 -5.42
N ILE A 370 -5.79 -19.85 -5.33
CA ILE A 370 -4.89 -20.36 -6.36
C ILE A 370 -4.85 -21.90 -6.27
N LEU A 371 -5.47 -22.56 -7.25
CA LEU A 371 -5.43 -24.00 -7.43
C LEU A 371 -4.27 -24.35 -8.37
N ARG A 372 -3.30 -25.12 -7.88
CA ARG A 372 -2.14 -25.58 -8.64
C ARG A 372 -1.78 -27.01 -8.29
#